data_AF-A0A3B3V0W1-F1
#
_entry.id   AF-A0A3B3V0W1-F1
#
_cell.length_a   1.000
_cell.length_b   1.000
_cell.length_c   1.000
_cell.angle_alpha   90.00
_cell.angle_beta   90.00
_cell.angle_gamma   90.00
#
_symmetry.space_group_name_H-M   'P 1'
#
loop_
_entity.id
_entity.type
_entity.pdbx_description
1 polymer ?
#
loop_
_entity_poly.entity_id
_entity_poly.type
_entity_poly.pdbx_seq_one_letter_code
_entity_poly.pdbx_strand_id
1 'polypeptide(L)'
;MTGLGSRLFCKVGKLCEQLPVFLNTFLVFSITGEVSYLVLVAAPLEAEQQKTAWSSWWKALHLLGQYFMLGNICWNAFLFLKVSPSIKGVFLGGNGLGQGWRYCYTCETHTPPRCSHCYDCKVCVLRRDHHCVFFGQCVGFRNYRYFLCCLLFMWLGLLYAMVMNAEVFIVILKEGVTLHSILLLLIPWIMLVSGQVSARAFTFAFIADTCVVGFLLVSAFFFFHLFLLFRGQTTREWYSSRRPYNLGPVNNLRQMLGLRWYICWLSPLIPSPLVGDGINFQVTGSLEPIQKSGQSLSL
;
A
#
# COMPACT_ATOMS: atom_id res chain seq x y z
N MET A 1 31.81 -19.89 -16.20
CA MET A 1 31.27 -19.09 -17.32
C MET A 1 29.75 -19.09 -17.24
N THR A 2 29.12 -18.01 -16.75
CA THR A 2 27.64 -17.92 -16.74
C THR A 2 27.14 -17.70 -18.17
N GLY A 3 26.54 -18.75 -18.75
CA GLY A 3 26.04 -18.75 -20.13
C GLY A 3 25.01 -17.67 -20.41
N LEU A 4 24.82 -17.35 -21.70
CA LEU A 4 23.88 -16.33 -22.18
C LEU A 4 22.47 -16.51 -21.59
N GLY A 5 22.00 -17.75 -21.46
CA GLY A 5 20.72 -18.09 -20.83
C GLY A 5 20.61 -17.66 -19.36
N SER A 6 21.66 -17.87 -18.54
CA SER A 6 21.67 -17.44 -17.13
C SER A 6 21.57 -15.91 -17.00
N ARG A 7 22.19 -15.16 -17.93
CA ARG A 7 22.06 -13.69 -17.96
C ARG A 7 20.66 -13.25 -18.39
N LEU A 8 20.05 -13.96 -19.34
CA LEU A 8 18.69 -13.68 -19.80
C LEU A 8 17.67 -13.94 -18.69
N PHE A 9 17.74 -15.09 -18.02
CA PHE A 9 16.89 -15.43 -16.88
C PHE A 9 17.05 -14.43 -15.72
N CYS A 10 18.28 -13.99 -15.43
CA CYS A 10 18.51 -12.96 -14.42
C CYS A 10 17.90 -11.59 -14.81
N LYS A 11 17.99 -11.20 -16.08
CA LYS A 11 17.35 -9.97 -16.59
C LYS A 11 15.81 -10.07 -16.53
N VAL A 12 15.24 -11.20 -16.93
CA VAL A 12 13.79 -11.44 -16.86
C VAL A 12 13.31 -11.44 -15.41
N GLY A 13 14.05 -12.09 -14.49
CA GLY A 13 13.74 -12.07 -13.07
C GLY A 13 13.70 -10.65 -12.49
N LYS A 14 14.72 -9.83 -12.77
CA LYS A 14 14.75 -8.41 -12.35
C LYS A 14 13.62 -7.58 -12.95
N LEU A 15 13.25 -7.84 -14.20
CA LEU A 15 12.13 -7.16 -14.85
C LEU A 15 10.80 -7.53 -14.18
N CYS A 16 10.58 -8.82 -13.89
CA CYS A 16 9.40 -9.30 -13.18
C CYS A 16 9.32 -8.74 -11.75
N GLU A 17 10.45 -8.54 -11.05
CA GLU A 17 10.50 -7.91 -9.73
C GLU A 17 10.11 -6.42 -9.77
N GLN A 18 10.41 -5.72 -10.86
CA GLN A 18 10.09 -4.29 -11.03
C GLN A 18 8.70 -4.06 -11.64
N LEU A 19 8.12 -5.08 -12.28
CA LEU A 19 6.84 -4.98 -12.98
C LEU A 19 5.70 -4.48 -12.07
N PRO A 20 5.51 -4.96 -10.83
CA PRO A 20 4.47 -4.45 -9.95
C PRO A 20 4.61 -2.95 -9.66
N VAL A 21 5.83 -2.46 -9.45
CA VAL A 21 6.10 -1.03 -9.20
C VAL A 21 5.75 -0.21 -10.43
N PHE A 22 6.14 -0.67 -11.62
CA PHE A 22 5.81 -0.01 -12.88
C PHE A 22 4.30 0.03 -13.11
N LEU A 23 3.61 -1.10 -12.96
CA LEU A 23 2.16 -1.20 -13.13
C LEU A 23 1.40 -0.29 -12.15
N ASN A 24 1.78 -0.31 -10.86
CA ASN A 24 1.16 0.56 -9.87
C ASN A 24 1.41 2.05 -10.17
N THR A 25 2.63 2.39 -10.61
CA THR A 25 2.96 3.75 -11.03
C THR A 25 2.09 4.17 -12.21
N PHE A 26 2.05 3.35 -13.27
CA PHE A 26 1.23 3.61 -14.44
C PHE A 26 -0.24 3.81 -14.07
N LEU A 27 -0.78 2.97 -13.18
CA LEU A 27 -2.17 3.07 -12.74
C LEU A 27 -2.45 4.37 -11.97
N VAL A 28 -1.61 4.74 -11.00
CA VAL A 28 -1.78 5.97 -10.21
C VAL A 28 -1.76 7.21 -11.10
N PHE A 29 -0.84 7.26 -12.07
CA PHE A 29 -0.77 8.36 -13.03
C PHE A 29 -1.97 8.37 -14.00
N SER A 30 -2.45 7.20 -14.42
CA SER A 30 -3.63 7.07 -15.30
C SER A 30 -4.90 7.56 -14.61
N ILE A 31 -5.13 7.15 -13.36
CA ILE A 31 -6.27 7.61 -12.54
C ILE A 31 -6.18 9.12 -12.34
N THR A 32 -5.00 9.65 -12.00
CA THR A 32 -4.83 11.10 -11.84
C THR A 32 -5.11 11.85 -13.15
N GLY A 33 -4.67 11.30 -14.28
CA GLY A 33 -4.93 11.86 -15.60
C GLY A 33 -6.42 11.90 -15.96
N GLU A 34 -7.14 10.80 -15.70
CA GLU A 34 -8.59 10.72 -15.91
C GLU A 34 -9.34 11.74 -15.05
N VAL A 35 -9.03 11.81 -13.75
CA VAL A 35 -9.68 12.77 -12.86
C VAL A 35 -9.36 14.21 -13.25
N SER A 36 -8.13 14.49 -13.68
CA SER A 36 -7.74 15.80 -14.24
C SER A 36 -8.59 16.15 -15.46
N TYR A 37 -8.80 15.18 -16.36
CA TYR A 37 -9.62 15.35 -17.54
C TYR A 37 -11.08 15.65 -17.16
N LEU A 38 -11.66 14.92 -16.20
CA LEU A 38 -13.02 15.16 -15.71
C LEU A 38 -13.19 16.57 -15.11
N VAL A 39 -12.19 17.04 -14.35
CA VAL A 39 -12.20 18.40 -13.77
C VAL A 39 -12.13 19.49 -14.84
N LEU A 40 -11.28 19.29 -15.87
CA LEU A 40 -11.04 20.30 -16.89
C LEU A 40 -12.19 20.42 -17.88
N VAL A 41 -12.60 19.28 -18.44
CA VAL A 41 -13.57 19.22 -19.55
C VAL A 41 -15.01 19.27 -19.03
N ALA A 42 -15.23 18.99 -17.73
CA ALA A 42 -16.51 18.52 -17.20
C ALA A 42 -16.93 17.21 -17.90
N ALA A 43 -17.61 16.30 -17.20
CA ALA A 43 -18.09 15.08 -17.85
C ALA A 43 -18.90 15.45 -19.11
N PRO A 44 -18.74 14.73 -20.24
CA PRO A 44 -19.49 15.00 -21.48
C PRO A 44 -20.95 14.53 -21.34
N LEU A 45 -21.62 14.99 -20.28
CA LEU A 45 -23.04 14.81 -20.06
C LEU A 45 -23.78 15.87 -20.86
N GLU A 46 -25.00 15.56 -21.30
CA GLU A 46 -25.82 16.41 -22.15
C GLU A 46 -25.99 17.83 -21.56
N ALA A 47 -26.15 18.82 -22.43
CA ALA A 47 -26.22 20.24 -22.07
C ALA A 47 -27.32 20.56 -21.03
N GLU A 48 -28.35 19.72 -20.90
CA GLU A 48 -29.44 19.85 -19.93
C GLU A 48 -29.05 19.41 -18.50
N GLN A 49 -28.03 18.56 -18.36
CA GLN A 49 -27.45 18.12 -17.08
C GLN A 49 -26.30 19.00 -16.60
N GLN A 50 -25.82 19.92 -17.44
CA GLN A 50 -24.73 20.85 -17.14
C GLN A 50 -25.18 22.04 -16.26
N LYS A 51 -25.90 21.78 -15.17
CA LYS A 51 -26.50 22.85 -14.34
C LYS A 51 -25.49 23.70 -13.57
N THR A 52 -24.23 23.28 -13.43
CA THR A 52 -23.17 24.08 -12.79
C THR A 52 -21.80 23.82 -13.40
N ALA A 53 -21.41 24.61 -14.41
CA ALA A 53 -20.02 24.67 -14.83
C ALA A 53 -19.16 25.21 -13.65
N TRP A 54 -18.18 24.42 -13.21
CA TRP A 54 -17.29 24.86 -12.13
C TRP A 54 -16.48 26.08 -12.56
N SER A 55 -16.36 27.05 -11.65
CA SER A 55 -15.52 28.22 -11.86
C SER A 55 -14.04 27.79 -12.02
N SER A 56 -13.25 28.62 -12.72
CA SER A 56 -11.82 28.35 -12.91
C SER A 56 -11.06 28.21 -11.58
N TRP A 57 -11.46 28.96 -10.56
CA TRP A 57 -10.92 28.82 -9.20
C TRP A 57 -11.18 27.42 -8.62
N TRP A 58 -12.38 26.90 -8.82
CA TRP A 58 -12.75 25.59 -8.31
C TRP A 58 -12.02 24.46 -9.03
N LYS A 59 -11.92 24.55 -10.36
CA LYS A 59 -11.07 23.65 -11.14
C LYS A 59 -9.62 23.68 -10.65
N ALA A 60 -9.06 24.86 -10.41
CA ALA A 60 -7.70 25.00 -9.89
C ALA A 60 -7.54 24.33 -8.52
N LEU A 61 -8.48 24.49 -7.59
CA LEU A 61 -8.41 23.84 -6.28
C LEU A 61 -8.44 22.31 -6.40
N HIS A 62 -9.34 21.77 -7.22
CA HIS A 62 -9.44 20.33 -7.45
C HIS A 62 -8.15 19.77 -8.05
N LEU A 63 -7.57 20.46 -9.04
CA LEU A 63 -6.27 20.10 -9.63
C LEU A 63 -5.13 20.16 -8.58
N LEU A 64 -5.07 21.22 -7.78
CA LEU A 64 -4.06 21.35 -6.72
C LEU A 64 -4.16 20.23 -5.69
N GLY A 65 -5.38 19.90 -5.25
CA GLY A 65 -5.65 18.82 -4.30
C GLY A 65 -5.20 17.46 -4.81
N GLN A 66 -5.55 17.10 -6.05
CA GLN A 66 -5.13 15.81 -6.62
C GLN A 66 -3.62 15.73 -6.86
N TYR A 67 -2.96 16.81 -7.31
CA TYR A 67 -1.53 16.78 -7.56
C TYR A 67 -0.74 16.78 -6.24
N PHE A 68 -1.28 17.37 -5.18
CA PHE A 68 -0.77 17.21 -3.81
C PHE A 68 -0.85 15.74 -3.35
N MET A 69 -1.96 15.06 -3.60
CA MET A 69 -2.09 13.62 -3.29
C MET A 69 -1.12 12.78 -4.12
N LEU A 70 -1.02 13.02 -5.44
CA LEU A 70 -0.07 12.34 -6.32
C LEU A 70 1.37 12.53 -5.83
N GLY A 71 1.76 13.75 -5.52
CA GLY A 71 3.09 14.06 -4.99
C GLY A 71 3.38 13.30 -3.70
N ASN A 72 2.41 13.20 -2.80
CA ASN A 72 2.54 12.42 -1.57
C ASN A 72 2.64 10.91 -1.82
N ILE A 73 1.87 10.34 -2.76
CA ILE A 73 1.96 8.93 -3.14
C ILE A 73 3.38 8.65 -3.67
N CYS A 74 3.82 9.43 -4.66
CA CYS A 74 5.12 9.24 -5.30
C CYS A 74 6.28 9.41 -4.31
N TRP A 75 6.23 10.43 -3.45
CA TRP A 75 7.34 10.70 -2.54
C TRP A 75 7.41 9.72 -1.37
N ASN A 76 6.26 9.29 -0.82
CA ASN A 76 6.25 8.21 0.16
C ASN A 76 6.71 6.88 -0.45
N ALA A 77 6.28 6.55 -1.67
CA ALA A 77 6.75 5.37 -2.40
C ALA A 77 8.27 5.41 -2.62
N PHE A 78 8.79 6.56 -3.05
CA PHE A 78 10.24 6.76 -3.23
C PHE A 78 11.02 6.57 -1.92
N LEU A 79 10.59 7.21 -0.83
CA LEU A 79 11.25 7.04 0.47
C LEU A 79 11.11 5.62 1.02
N PHE A 80 9.97 4.97 0.81
CA PHE A 80 9.77 3.57 1.15
C PHE A 80 10.81 2.68 0.45
N LEU A 81 10.95 2.81 -0.88
CA LEU A 81 11.91 2.04 -1.68
C LEU A 81 13.37 2.40 -1.36
N LYS A 82 13.66 3.65 -1.03
CA LYS A 82 15.02 4.11 -0.69
C LYS A 82 15.48 3.64 0.69
N VAL A 83 14.57 3.54 1.66
CA VAL A 83 14.89 3.19 3.05
C VAL A 83 14.83 1.68 3.25
N SER A 84 15.99 1.04 3.27
CA SER A 84 16.09 -0.40 3.54
C SER A 84 15.78 -0.71 5.02
N PRO A 85 14.85 -1.66 5.30
CA PRO A 85 14.57 -2.13 6.66
C PRO A 85 15.45 -3.33 7.08
N SER A 86 16.48 -3.63 6.29
CA SER A 86 17.41 -4.75 6.47
C SER A 86 18.26 -4.61 7.75
N ILE A 87 18.72 -5.74 8.28
CA ILE A 87 19.76 -5.78 9.33
C ILE A 87 21.19 -5.55 8.78
N LYS A 88 21.39 -5.55 7.46
CA LYS A 88 22.71 -5.34 6.86
C LYS A 88 23.26 -3.97 7.27
N GLY A 89 24.47 -3.94 7.82
CA GLY A 89 25.10 -2.72 8.32
C GLY A 89 24.55 -2.22 9.66
N VAL A 90 23.72 -3.01 10.35
CA VAL A 90 23.27 -2.73 11.71
C VAL A 90 24.17 -3.49 12.69
N PHE A 91 24.76 -2.78 13.65
CA PHE A 91 25.52 -3.42 14.73
C PHE A 91 24.52 -4.06 15.71
N LEU A 92 24.45 -5.39 15.71
CA LEU A 92 23.50 -6.13 16.55
C LEU A 92 23.98 -6.32 18.01
N GLY A 93 25.19 -5.86 18.37
CA GLY A 93 25.68 -5.83 19.76
C GLY A 93 25.94 -7.20 20.40
N GLY A 94 27.08 -7.36 21.06
CA GLY A 94 27.44 -8.59 21.81
C GLY A 94 26.88 -8.65 23.24
N ASN A 95 26.30 -7.57 23.75
CA ASN A 95 25.83 -7.51 25.14
C ASN A 95 24.41 -8.07 25.26
N GLY A 96 24.33 -9.37 25.55
CA GLY A 96 23.13 -10.05 26.00
C GLY A 96 22.16 -10.40 24.86
N LEU A 97 22.37 -11.57 24.25
CA LEU A 97 21.31 -12.27 23.53
C LEU A 97 20.15 -12.54 24.51
N GLY A 98 19.21 -11.61 24.55
CA GLY A 98 18.07 -11.65 25.47
C GLY A 98 16.95 -12.58 25.02
N GLN A 99 15.86 -12.56 25.78
CA GLN A 99 14.65 -13.32 25.43
C GLN A 99 14.10 -12.87 24.07
N GLY A 100 13.80 -13.84 23.19
CA GLY A 100 13.21 -13.60 21.88
C GLY A 100 14.19 -13.44 20.71
N TRP A 101 15.50 -13.40 20.97
CA TRP A 101 16.52 -13.54 19.94
C TRP A 101 16.48 -14.92 19.30
N ARG A 102 16.77 -15.01 18.00
CA ARG A 102 16.78 -16.26 17.23
C ARG A 102 17.96 -16.29 16.29
N TYR A 103 18.45 -17.48 15.95
CA TYR A 103 19.46 -17.63 14.90
C TYR A 103 18.78 -17.81 13.54
N CYS A 104 19.20 -17.03 12.54
CA CYS A 104 18.79 -17.23 11.15
C CYS A 104 19.87 -18.03 10.43
N TYR A 105 19.57 -19.28 10.06
CA TYR A 105 20.50 -20.14 9.34
C TYR A 105 20.80 -19.64 7.93
N THR A 106 19.83 -19.02 7.23
CA THR A 106 20.04 -18.51 5.87
C THR A 106 20.96 -17.29 5.80
N CYS A 107 20.95 -16.45 6.84
CA CYS A 107 21.81 -15.27 6.93
C CYS A 107 23.02 -15.48 7.87
N GLU A 108 23.12 -16.66 8.48
CA GLU A 108 24.17 -17.04 9.44
C GLU A 108 24.40 -15.97 10.52
N THR A 109 23.30 -15.50 11.11
CA THR A 109 23.37 -14.38 12.06
C THR A 109 22.28 -14.45 13.10
N HIS A 110 22.58 -13.92 14.29
CA HIS A 110 21.58 -13.71 15.34
C HIS A 110 20.64 -12.58 14.94
N THR A 111 19.35 -12.80 15.15
CA THR A 111 18.27 -11.87 14.80
C THR A 111 17.53 -11.43 16.06
N PRO A 112 17.30 -10.12 16.23
CA PRO A 112 16.61 -9.61 17.41
C PRO A 112 15.12 -10.00 17.41
N PRO A 113 14.40 -9.78 18.54
CA PRO A 113 12.96 -9.94 18.59
C PRO A 113 12.26 -9.19 17.46
N ARG A 114 11.17 -9.77 16.93
CA ARG A 114 10.38 -9.24 15.80
C ARG A 114 11.12 -9.18 14.46
N CYS A 115 12.40 -9.54 14.41
CA CYS A 115 13.13 -9.71 13.16
C CYS A 115 12.76 -11.04 12.50
N SER A 116 12.78 -11.09 11.18
CA SER A 116 12.50 -12.31 10.43
C SER A 116 13.16 -12.28 9.07
N HIS A 117 13.63 -13.43 8.61
CA HIS A 117 14.12 -13.61 7.25
C HIS A 117 12.98 -13.48 6.24
N CYS A 118 13.21 -12.72 5.17
CA CYS A 118 12.35 -12.71 4.01
C CYS A 118 13.03 -13.47 2.87
N TYR A 119 12.41 -14.52 2.36
CA TYR A 119 12.97 -15.33 1.29
C TYR A 119 13.01 -14.59 -0.05
N ASP A 120 12.06 -13.69 -0.31
CA ASP A 120 12.06 -12.85 -1.52
C ASP A 120 13.18 -11.81 -1.49
N CYS A 121 13.32 -11.07 -0.38
CA CYS A 121 14.40 -10.07 -0.23
C CYS A 121 15.76 -10.69 0.12
N LYS A 122 15.81 -11.99 0.45
CA LYS A 122 17.00 -12.76 0.86
C LYS A 122 17.79 -12.07 1.97
N VAL A 123 17.07 -11.52 2.95
CA VAL A 123 17.66 -10.77 4.06
C VAL A 123 16.76 -10.80 5.29
N CYS A 124 17.37 -10.71 6.47
CA CYS A 124 16.63 -10.48 7.70
C CYS A 124 16.22 -9.01 7.80
N VAL A 125 14.96 -8.79 8.18
CA VAL A 125 14.32 -7.47 8.22
C VAL A 125 13.97 -7.13 9.67
N LEU A 126 14.40 -5.97 10.15
CA LEU A 126 14.07 -5.48 11.50
C LEU A 126 12.57 -5.22 11.60
N ARG A 127 11.95 -5.73 12.67
CA ARG A 127 10.51 -5.63 12.91
C ARG A 127 9.70 -5.92 11.63
N ARG A 128 9.97 -7.07 11.00
CA ARG A 128 9.39 -7.42 9.70
C ARG A 128 7.88 -7.51 9.82
N ASP A 129 7.18 -6.76 8.98
CA ASP A 129 5.74 -6.89 8.85
C ASP A 129 5.38 -7.91 7.78
N HIS A 130 5.63 -7.57 6.52
CA HIS A 130 5.40 -8.45 5.37
C HIS A 130 6.32 -8.06 4.19
N HIS A 131 6.40 -8.93 3.17
CA HIS A 131 6.95 -8.57 1.87
C HIS A 131 5.84 -7.96 1.02
N CYS A 132 5.95 -6.69 0.67
CA CYS A 132 4.93 -6.03 -0.12
C CYS A 132 5.16 -6.33 -1.61
N VAL A 133 4.31 -7.20 -2.17
CA VAL A 133 4.38 -7.58 -3.60
C VAL A 133 4.19 -6.40 -4.55
N PHE A 134 3.46 -5.37 -4.11
CA PHE A 134 3.19 -4.15 -4.90
C PHE A 134 4.43 -3.25 -5.05
N PHE A 135 5.38 -3.34 -4.10
CA PHE A 135 6.62 -2.58 -4.12
C PHE A 135 7.87 -3.43 -4.33
N GLY A 136 7.76 -4.76 -4.32
CA GLY A 136 8.91 -5.67 -4.39
C GLY A 136 9.88 -5.54 -3.20
N GLN A 137 9.41 -5.01 -2.06
CA GLN A 137 10.24 -4.75 -0.89
C GLN A 137 9.52 -5.07 0.42
N CYS A 138 10.27 -5.52 1.43
CA CYS A 138 9.74 -5.67 2.77
C CYS A 138 9.31 -4.34 3.41
N VAL A 139 8.21 -4.42 4.15
CA VAL A 139 7.80 -3.42 5.14
C VAL A 139 8.38 -3.85 6.50
N GLY A 140 9.10 -2.93 7.15
CA GLY A 140 9.73 -3.18 8.44
C GLY A 140 9.97 -1.90 9.24
N PHE A 141 10.81 -1.98 10.27
CA PHE A 141 10.98 -0.90 11.27
C PHE A 141 11.19 0.48 10.66
N ARG A 142 12.13 0.61 9.71
CA ARG A 142 12.62 1.91 9.21
C ARG A 142 11.72 2.54 8.14
N ASN A 143 10.90 1.75 7.44
CA ASN A 143 10.12 2.20 6.29
C ASN A 143 8.59 2.05 6.46
N TYR A 144 8.12 1.50 7.58
CA TYR A 144 6.69 1.30 7.87
C TYR A 144 5.87 2.58 7.73
N ARG A 145 6.39 3.71 8.24
CA ARG A 145 5.73 5.02 8.14
C ARG A 145 5.44 5.41 6.70
N TYR A 146 6.44 5.30 5.82
CA TYR A 146 6.30 5.71 4.41
C TYR A 146 5.31 4.80 3.68
N PHE A 147 5.35 3.49 3.95
CA PHE A 147 4.35 2.55 3.45
C PHE A 147 2.93 2.96 3.86
N LEU A 148 2.71 3.23 5.14
CA LEU A 148 1.38 3.55 5.65
C LEU A 148 0.87 4.92 5.18
N CYS A 149 1.75 5.92 5.07
CA CYS A 149 1.39 7.22 4.49
C CYS A 149 1.10 7.12 3.00
N CYS A 150 1.88 6.34 2.24
CA CYS A 150 1.58 6.05 0.83
C CYS A 150 0.19 5.43 0.69
N LEU A 151 -0.13 4.45 1.53
CA LEU A 151 -1.42 3.77 1.55
C LEU A 151 -2.58 4.71 1.88
N LEU A 152 -2.40 5.65 2.83
CA LEU A 152 -3.38 6.71 3.12
C LEU A 152 -3.65 7.59 1.89
N PHE A 153 -2.62 8.09 1.22
CA PHE A 153 -2.83 8.98 0.07
C PHE A 153 -3.36 8.24 -1.16
N MET A 154 -3.00 6.97 -1.36
CA MET A 154 -3.65 6.13 -2.37
C MET A 154 -5.14 5.95 -2.05
N TRP A 155 -5.49 5.69 -0.78
CA TRP A 155 -6.88 5.58 -0.35
C TRP A 155 -7.68 6.87 -0.58
N LEU A 156 -7.13 8.02 -0.19
CA LEU A 156 -7.75 9.33 -0.40
C LEU A 156 -7.88 9.67 -1.89
N GLY A 157 -6.86 9.38 -2.70
CA GLY A 157 -6.88 9.60 -4.14
C GLY A 157 -7.93 8.75 -4.84
N LEU A 158 -8.06 7.47 -4.45
CA LEU A 158 -9.09 6.56 -4.97
C LEU A 158 -10.49 6.97 -4.51
N LEU A 159 -10.66 7.37 -3.24
CA LEU A 159 -11.94 7.91 -2.75
C LEU A 159 -12.35 9.15 -3.55
N TYR A 160 -11.41 10.05 -3.80
CA TYR A 160 -11.64 11.24 -4.61
C TYR A 160 -12.00 10.87 -6.06
N ALA A 161 -11.27 9.95 -6.69
CA ALA A 161 -11.60 9.45 -8.02
C ALA A 161 -12.99 8.82 -8.09
N MET A 162 -13.40 8.07 -7.06
CA MET A 162 -14.75 7.50 -6.94
C MET A 162 -15.84 8.58 -6.87
N VAL A 163 -15.61 9.65 -6.09
CA VAL A 163 -16.53 10.79 -5.99
C VAL A 163 -16.62 11.52 -7.34
N MET A 164 -15.49 11.73 -8.01
CA MET A 164 -15.46 12.41 -9.32
C MET A 164 -16.13 11.60 -10.43
N ASN A 165 -16.11 10.27 -10.34
CA ASN A 165 -16.80 9.35 -11.25
C ASN A 165 -18.26 9.05 -10.83
N ALA A 166 -18.73 9.56 -9.69
CA ALA A 166 -20.05 9.22 -9.15
C ALA A 166 -21.21 9.52 -10.11
N GLU A 167 -21.16 10.65 -10.81
CA GLU A 167 -22.18 11.01 -11.81
C GLU A 167 -22.26 9.98 -12.94
N VAL A 168 -21.11 9.49 -13.43
CA VAL A 168 -21.05 8.45 -14.46
C VAL A 168 -21.70 7.16 -13.94
N PHE A 169 -21.38 6.76 -12.71
CA PHE A 169 -22.00 5.58 -12.09
C PHE A 169 -23.51 5.75 -11.88
N ILE A 170 -23.96 6.94 -11.46
CA ILE A 170 -25.39 7.22 -11.25
C ILE A 170 -26.17 7.18 -12.57
N VAL A 171 -25.61 7.71 -13.65
CA VAL A 171 -26.22 7.64 -14.99
C VAL A 171 -26.36 6.18 -15.44
N ILE A 172 -25.30 5.39 -15.32
CA ILE A 172 -25.32 3.95 -15.66
C ILE A 172 -26.38 3.20 -14.84
N LEU A 173 -26.54 3.53 -13.55
CA LEU A 173 -27.55 2.90 -12.70
C LEU A 173 -28.98 3.34 -13.04
N LYS A 174 -29.19 4.59 -13.46
CA LYS A 174 -30.51 5.15 -13.80
C LYS A 174 -31.02 4.68 -15.16
N GLU A 175 -30.15 4.50 -16.16
CA GLU A 175 -30.52 3.96 -17.47
C GLU A 175 -30.86 2.46 -17.43
N GLY A 176 -30.73 1.83 -16.25
CA GLY A 176 -30.95 0.41 -16.05
C GLY A 176 -29.68 -0.38 -16.35
N VAL A 177 -29.39 -1.36 -15.51
CA VAL A 177 -28.26 -2.26 -15.71
C VAL A 177 -28.59 -3.19 -16.88
N THR A 178 -28.30 -2.77 -18.10
CA THR A 178 -28.44 -3.60 -19.29
C THR A 178 -27.36 -4.68 -19.33
N LEU A 179 -27.62 -5.80 -20.03
CA LEU A 179 -26.59 -6.82 -20.26
C LEU A 179 -25.35 -6.22 -20.93
N HIS A 180 -25.51 -5.23 -21.81
CA HIS A 180 -24.39 -4.52 -22.44
C HIS A 180 -23.55 -3.75 -21.43
N SER A 181 -24.16 -3.04 -20.48
CA SER A 181 -23.46 -2.33 -19.40
C SER A 181 -22.73 -3.29 -18.46
N ILE A 182 -23.32 -4.45 -18.15
CA ILE A 182 -22.65 -5.51 -17.37
C ILE A 182 -21.45 -6.07 -18.13
N LEU A 183 -21.61 -6.36 -19.42
CA LEU A 183 -20.53 -6.88 -20.25
C LEU A 183 -19.40 -5.86 -20.44
N LEU A 184 -19.73 -4.56 -20.46
CA LEU A 184 -18.74 -3.48 -20.52
C LEU A 184 -17.88 -3.44 -19.25
N LEU A 185 -18.48 -3.66 -18.10
CA LEU A 185 -17.79 -3.65 -16.81
C LEU A 185 -17.01 -4.95 -16.54
N LEU A 186 -17.56 -6.10 -16.93
CA LEU A 186 -16.95 -7.41 -16.67
C LEU A 186 -15.94 -7.83 -17.74
N ILE A 187 -16.15 -7.42 -18.99
CA ILE A 187 -15.34 -7.87 -20.13
C ILE A 187 -15.06 -6.73 -21.14
N PRO A 188 -14.52 -5.58 -20.69
CA PRO A 188 -14.30 -4.40 -21.54
C PRO A 188 -13.39 -4.70 -22.73
N TRP A 189 -12.43 -5.63 -22.58
CA TRP A 189 -11.48 -6.03 -23.61
C TRP A 189 -12.16 -6.71 -24.82
N ILE A 190 -13.18 -7.55 -24.59
CA ILE A 190 -13.91 -8.20 -25.70
C ILE A 190 -14.72 -7.18 -26.47
N MET A 191 -15.31 -6.20 -25.78
CA MET A 191 -16.10 -5.14 -26.41
C MET A 191 -15.23 -4.20 -27.24
N LEU A 192 -13.99 -3.94 -26.81
CA LEU A 192 -13.02 -3.19 -27.61
C LEU A 192 -12.64 -3.95 -28.88
N VAL A 193 -12.28 -5.23 -28.77
CA VAL A 193 -11.85 -6.05 -29.93
C VAL A 193 -12.98 -6.31 -30.91
N SER A 194 -14.21 -6.47 -30.42
CA SER A 194 -15.40 -6.63 -31.26
C SER A 194 -15.89 -5.34 -31.93
N GLY A 195 -15.23 -4.20 -31.67
CA GLY A 195 -15.59 -2.91 -32.26
C GLY A 195 -16.90 -2.31 -31.72
N GLN A 196 -17.44 -2.86 -30.63
CA GLN A 196 -18.69 -2.37 -30.03
C GLN A 196 -18.51 -1.07 -29.25
N VAL A 197 -17.28 -0.76 -28.82
CA VAL A 197 -16.97 0.48 -28.09
C VAL A 197 -15.73 1.18 -28.66
N SER A 198 -15.74 2.50 -28.60
CA SER A 198 -14.56 3.30 -28.95
C SER A 198 -13.43 3.08 -27.93
N ALA A 199 -12.18 3.20 -28.37
CA ALA A 199 -11.01 3.12 -27.48
C ALA A 199 -11.07 4.14 -26.32
N ARG A 200 -11.69 5.30 -26.56
CA ARG A 200 -11.91 6.32 -25.53
C ARG A 200 -12.89 5.84 -24.46
N ALA A 201 -14.06 5.34 -24.86
CA ALA A 201 -15.06 4.82 -23.94
C ALA A 201 -14.52 3.64 -23.13
N PHE A 202 -13.79 2.73 -23.79
CA PHE A 202 -13.07 1.65 -23.14
C PHE A 202 -12.08 2.16 -22.07
N THR A 203 -11.29 3.19 -22.39
CA THR A 203 -10.29 3.73 -21.46
C THR A 203 -10.93 4.32 -20.21
N PHE A 204 -11.98 5.13 -20.35
CA PHE A 204 -12.73 5.67 -19.21
C PHE A 204 -13.36 4.57 -18.35
N ALA A 205 -14.06 3.61 -18.97
CA ALA A 205 -14.67 2.50 -18.24
C ALA A 205 -13.61 1.67 -17.48
N PHE A 206 -12.51 1.32 -18.15
CA PHE A 206 -11.44 0.53 -17.54
C PHE A 206 -10.79 1.24 -16.34
N ILE A 207 -10.51 2.54 -16.43
CA ILE A 207 -9.92 3.29 -15.31
C ILE A 207 -10.95 3.45 -14.18
N ALA A 208 -12.21 3.76 -14.49
CA ALA A 208 -13.29 3.84 -13.50
C ALA A 208 -13.49 2.51 -12.75
N ASP A 209 -13.53 1.37 -13.45
CA ASP A 209 -13.62 0.04 -12.84
C ASP A 209 -12.40 -0.26 -11.96
N THR A 210 -11.21 0.12 -12.44
CA THR A 210 -9.98 -0.04 -11.67
C THR A 210 -9.98 0.85 -10.42
N CYS A 211 -10.60 2.03 -10.46
CA CYS A 211 -10.79 2.88 -9.27
C CYS A 211 -11.68 2.20 -8.23
N VAL A 212 -12.77 1.54 -8.64
CA VAL A 212 -13.67 0.81 -7.73
C VAL A 212 -12.92 -0.35 -7.07
N VAL A 213 -12.31 -1.23 -7.87
CA VAL A 213 -11.57 -2.39 -7.35
C VAL A 213 -10.39 -1.94 -6.49
N GLY A 214 -9.65 -0.95 -6.97
CA GLY A 214 -8.54 -0.35 -6.24
C GLY A 214 -8.99 0.22 -4.90
N PHE A 215 -10.09 0.97 -4.86
CA PHE A 215 -10.62 1.56 -3.64
C PHE A 215 -10.99 0.49 -2.60
N LEU A 216 -11.66 -0.59 -3.01
CA LEU A 216 -12.02 -1.68 -2.11
C LEU A 216 -10.79 -2.40 -1.53
N LEU A 217 -9.84 -2.77 -2.40
CA LEU A 217 -8.61 -3.46 -1.99
C LEU A 217 -7.73 -2.59 -1.08
N VAL A 218 -7.51 -1.33 -1.48
CA VAL A 218 -6.72 -0.37 -0.71
C VAL A 218 -7.40 -0.03 0.61
N SER A 219 -8.73 0.10 0.64
CA SER A 219 -9.48 0.29 1.89
C SER A 219 -9.28 -0.87 2.85
N ALA A 220 -9.51 -2.11 2.40
CA ALA A 220 -9.32 -3.30 3.23
C ALA A 220 -7.91 -3.36 3.81
N PHE A 221 -6.91 -3.10 2.98
CA PHE A 221 -5.51 -3.12 3.41
C PHE A 221 -5.14 -1.97 4.35
N PHE A 222 -5.62 -0.76 4.07
CA PHE A 222 -5.38 0.42 4.89
C PHE A 222 -5.97 0.27 6.28
N PHE A 223 -7.25 -0.09 6.38
CA PHE A 223 -7.92 -0.25 7.67
C PHE A 223 -7.39 -1.46 8.45
N PHE A 224 -6.96 -2.52 7.77
CA PHE A 224 -6.23 -3.61 8.43
C PHE A 224 -4.93 -3.12 9.06
N HIS A 225 -4.14 -2.32 8.35
CA HIS A 225 -2.91 -1.77 8.90
C HIS A 225 -3.16 -0.73 10.02
N LEU A 226 -4.22 0.07 9.94
CA LEU A 226 -4.64 0.92 11.05
C LEU A 226 -5.01 0.10 12.29
N PHE A 227 -5.73 -1.01 12.11
CA PHE A 227 -6.04 -1.93 13.19
C PHE A 227 -4.78 -2.51 13.84
N LEU A 228 -3.80 -2.93 13.04
CA LEU A 228 -2.49 -3.42 13.55
C LEU A 228 -1.71 -2.32 14.29
N LEU A 229 -1.72 -1.09 13.73
CA LEU A 229 -1.11 0.10 14.30
C LEU A 229 -1.64 0.38 15.70
N PHE A 230 -2.95 0.46 15.88
CA PHE A 230 -3.57 0.67 17.19
C PHE A 230 -3.30 -0.47 18.17
N ARG A 231 -3.08 -1.70 17.68
CA ARG A 231 -2.76 -2.86 18.51
C ARG A 231 -1.28 -3.03 18.84
N GLY A 232 -0.39 -2.29 18.19
CA GLY A 232 1.06 -2.40 18.37
C GLY A 232 1.67 -3.66 17.72
N GLN A 233 0.94 -4.31 16.80
CA GLN A 233 1.29 -5.61 16.22
C GLN A 233 1.85 -5.47 14.80
N THR A 234 2.70 -6.41 14.40
CA THR A 234 2.94 -6.70 12.98
C THR A 234 1.92 -7.69 12.44
N THR A 235 1.79 -7.78 11.11
CA THR A 235 0.93 -8.77 10.45
C THR A 235 1.24 -10.21 10.92
N ARG A 236 2.52 -10.55 11.07
CA ARG A 236 2.96 -11.87 11.57
C ARG A 236 2.54 -12.12 13.02
N GLU A 237 2.64 -11.10 13.88
CA GLU A 237 2.26 -11.19 15.29
C GLU A 237 0.74 -11.37 15.43
N TRP A 238 -0.04 -10.67 14.61
CA TRP A 238 -1.48 -10.84 14.52
C TRP A 238 -1.86 -12.27 14.09
N TYR A 239 -1.25 -12.79 13.03
CA TYR A 239 -1.50 -14.17 12.57
C TYR A 239 -1.15 -15.21 13.65
N SER A 240 -0.09 -14.96 14.41
CA SER A 240 0.34 -15.83 15.52
C SER A 240 -0.49 -15.67 16.79
N SER A 241 -1.52 -14.80 16.80
CA SER A 241 -2.33 -14.45 17.97
C SER A 241 -1.50 -13.97 19.17
N ARG A 242 -0.40 -13.24 18.92
CA ARG A 242 0.52 -12.71 19.95
C ARG A 242 0.45 -11.20 20.02
N ARG A 243 0.29 -10.63 21.22
CA ARG A 243 0.29 -9.16 21.45
C ARG A 243 1.23 -8.70 22.58
N PRO A 244 2.51 -9.12 22.61
CA PRO A 244 3.43 -8.77 23.69
C PRO A 244 3.93 -7.31 23.66
N TYR A 245 3.74 -6.57 22.56
CA TYR A 245 4.35 -5.24 22.36
C TYR A 245 3.33 -4.08 22.38
N ASN A 246 2.16 -4.28 23.00
CA ASN A 246 1.12 -3.27 23.04
C ASN A 246 1.35 -2.29 24.20
N LEU A 247 1.66 -1.04 23.88
CA LEU A 247 1.90 0.03 24.87
C LEU A 247 0.70 1.00 25.02
N GLY A 248 -0.45 0.63 24.45
CA GLY A 248 -1.62 1.49 24.33
C GLY A 248 -1.63 2.31 23.03
N PRO A 249 -2.80 2.81 22.59
CA PRO A 249 -2.98 3.37 21.23
C PRO A 249 -1.99 4.47 20.86
N VAL A 250 -1.79 5.45 21.74
CA VAL A 250 -0.91 6.60 21.49
C VAL A 250 0.57 6.20 21.45
N ASN A 251 1.01 5.32 22.36
CA ASN A 251 2.40 4.87 22.39
C ASN A 251 2.71 3.91 21.23
N ASN A 252 1.73 3.14 20.77
CA ASN A 252 1.87 2.33 19.56
C ASN A 252 2.05 3.22 18.32
N LEU A 253 1.26 4.29 18.20
CA LEU A 253 1.42 5.30 17.14
C LEU A 253 2.82 5.93 17.19
N ARG A 254 3.26 6.38 18.37
CA ARG A 254 4.61 6.98 18.55
C ARG A 254 5.73 6.01 18.16
N GLN A 255 5.61 4.72 18.50
CA GLN A 255 6.61 3.72 18.11
C GLN A 255 6.65 3.48 16.60
N MET A 256 5.50 3.44 15.93
CA MET A 256 5.43 3.11 14.51
C MET A 256 5.67 4.30 13.58
N LEU A 257 5.25 5.50 13.98
CA LEU A 257 5.24 6.72 13.16
C LEU A 257 6.25 7.76 13.63
N GLY A 258 6.83 7.58 14.82
CA GLY A 258 7.83 8.47 15.42
C GLY A 258 7.25 9.57 16.31
N LEU A 259 8.13 10.44 16.80
CA LEU A 259 7.79 11.48 17.78
C LEU A 259 6.76 12.50 17.25
N ARG A 260 6.75 12.75 15.94
CA ARG A 260 5.85 13.69 15.25
C ARG A 260 4.72 12.97 14.51
N TRP A 261 4.23 11.86 15.08
CA TRP A 261 3.20 11.00 14.49
C TRP A 261 1.90 11.75 14.09
N TYR A 262 1.56 12.85 14.76
CA TYR A 262 0.31 13.59 14.53
C TYR A 262 0.35 14.46 13.27
N ILE A 263 1.53 14.89 12.82
CA ILE A 263 1.70 15.73 11.61
C ILE A 263 2.38 15.00 10.45
N CYS A 264 3.02 13.85 10.71
CA CYS A 264 3.79 13.14 9.68
C CYS A 264 2.95 12.58 8.53
N TRP A 265 1.63 12.53 8.70
CA TRP A 265 0.66 12.12 7.68
C TRP A 265 0.47 13.13 6.56
N LEU A 266 0.76 14.42 6.80
CA LEU A 266 0.55 15.47 5.81
C LEU A 266 1.58 15.43 4.69
N SER A 267 2.81 15.05 5.03
CA SER A 267 3.90 14.96 4.06
C SER A 267 5.02 14.04 4.53
N PRO A 268 5.63 13.24 3.61
CA PRO A 268 6.84 12.50 3.91
C PRO A 268 8.03 13.41 4.26
N LEU A 269 8.02 14.67 3.82
CA LEU A 269 9.09 15.63 4.07
C LEU A 269 9.16 16.09 5.53
N ILE A 270 8.06 15.96 6.27
CA ILE A 270 8.05 16.25 7.71
C ILE A 270 8.81 15.12 8.41
N PRO A 271 9.99 15.36 9.01
CA PRO A 271 10.74 14.27 9.62
C PRO A 271 9.97 13.78 10.86
N SER A 272 10.06 12.51 11.19
CA SER A 272 9.46 11.97 12.42
C SER A 272 10.38 10.89 12.94
N PRO A 273 11.33 11.25 13.83
CA PRO A 273 12.29 10.30 14.37
C PRO A 273 11.56 9.13 15.05
N LEU A 274 11.93 7.90 14.70
CA LEU A 274 11.38 6.70 15.31
C LEU A 274 11.83 6.58 16.77
N VAL A 275 10.97 6.01 17.60
CA VAL A 275 11.30 5.68 18.98
C VAL A 275 11.95 4.29 18.98
N GLY A 276 13.13 4.18 19.58
CA GLY A 276 13.90 2.94 19.67
C GLY A 276 14.81 2.67 18.48
N ASP A 277 15.50 1.54 18.53
CA ASP A 277 16.56 1.12 17.58
C ASP A 277 16.09 0.03 16.60
N GLY A 278 14.87 -0.50 16.80
CA GLY A 278 14.33 -1.61 16.02
C GLY A 278 14.86 -2.99 16.44
N ILE A 279 15.66 -3.04 17.51
CA ILE A 279 16.31 -4.23 18.07
C ILE A 279 15.66 -4.54 19.43
N ASN A 280 15.54 -3.52 20.29
CA ASN A 280 15.00 -3.60 21.63
C ASN A 280 13.55 -3.08 21.66
N PHE A 281 12.63 -3.90 22.15
CA PHE A 281 11.22 -3.57 22.28
C PHE A 281 10.73 -3.83 23.69
N GLN A 282 9.95 -2.91 24.24
CA GLN A 282 9.30 -3.11 25.53
C GLN A 282 8.23 -4.20 25.42
N VAL A 283 8.33 -5.20 26.29
CA VAL A 283 7.39 -6.32 26.39
C VAL A 283 6.40 -6.03 27.52
N THR A 284 5.10 -6.07 27.20
CA THR A 284 3.98 -5.83 28.13
C THR A 284 3.01 -7.00 28.23
N GLY A 285 3.17 -8.05 27.42
CA GLY A 285 2.29 -9.22 27.43
C GLY A 285 3.06 -10.52 27.15
N SER A 286 2.35 -11.65 27.20
CA SER A 286 2.96 -12.97 26.98
C SER A 286 3.56 -13.09 25.58
N LEU A 287 4.76 -13.68 25.51
CA LEU A 287 5.46 -14.03 24.28
C LEU A 287 4.92 -15.35 23.67
N GLU A 288 4.19 -16.12 24.47
CA GLU A 288 3.56 -17.37 24.06
C GLU A 288 2.30 -17.10 23.24
N PRO A 289 1.97 -17.95 22.25
CA PRO A 289 0.68 -17.86 21.57
C PRO A 289 -0.45 -18.07 22.56
N ILE A 290 -1.55 -17.33 22.41
CA ILE A 290 -2.80 -17.67 23.09
C ILE A 290 -3.25 -19.03 22.54
N GLN A 291 -3.15 -20.09 23.34
CA GLN A 291 -3.75 -21.38 23.01
C GLN A 291 -5.25 -21.15 22.82
N LYS A 292 -5.76 -21.39 21.61
CA LYS A 292 -7.20 -21.49 21.40
C LYS A 292 -7.67 -22.68 22.21
N SER A 293 -8.48 -22.44 23.25
CA SER A 293 -9.12 -23.49 24.04
C SER A 293 -9.86 -24.45 23.09
N GLY A 294 -9.34 -25.66 22.89
CA GLY A 294 -10.00 -26.68 22.08
C GLY A 294 -9.14 -27.57 21.18
N GLN A 295 -7.83 -27.36 21.06
CA GLN A 295 -6.96 -28.33 20.38
C GLN A 295 -6.16 -29.15 21.40
N SER A 296 -6.81 -30.18 21.96
CA SER A 296 -6.12 -31.34 22.51
C SER A 296 -5.42 -32.05 21.35
N LEU A 297 -4.12 -31.79 21.17
CA LEU A 297 -3.27 -32.69 20.42
C LEU A 297 -3.07 -33.94 21.29
N SER A 298 -3.95 -34.92 21.13
CA SER A 298 -3.65 -36.31 21.48
C SER A 298 -2.52 -36.76 20.56
N LEU A 299 -1.35 -36.93 21.17
CA LEU A 299 -0.25 -37.74 20.63
C LEU A 299 -0.72 -39.18 20.41
#